data_AF-A0A072N4S6-F1
#
_entry.id   AF-A0A072N4S6-F1
#
_cell.length_a   1.000
_cell.length_b   1.000
_cell.length_c   1.000
_cell.angle_alpha   90.00
_cell.angle_beta   90.00
_cell.angle_gamma   90.00
#
_symmetry.space_group_name_H-M   'P 1'
#
loop_
_entity.id
_entity.type
_entity.pdbx_description
1 polymer ?
#
loop_
_entity_poly.entity_id
_entity_poly.type
_entity_poly.pdbx_seq_one_letter_code
_entity_poly.pdbx_strand_id
1 'polypeptide(L)'
;MELFIDGQPVASHLYSKRERNALERGGVQQLFTGNLSNGGHEIKAVISVRTAKDQFIRRESVHRFTKSTGTHRLQLALDAHAPDYEPDVTITEWK
;
A
#
# COMPACT_ATOMS: atom_id res chain seq x y z
N MET A 1 -6.33 5.88 0.18
CA MET A 1 -4.95 5.36 0.11
C MET A 1 -4.22 6.20 -0.91
N GLU A 2 -3.04 6.65 -0.57
CA GLU A 2 -2.16 7.41 -1.45
C GLU A 2 -0.84 6.66 -1.56
N LEU A 3 -0.31 6.56 -2.77
CA LEU A 3 0.96 5.91 -3.07
C LEU A 3 1.91 6.93 -3.67
N PHE A 4 3.14 6.92 -3.18
CA PHE A 4 4.22 7.77 -3.62
C PHE A 4 5.41 6.91 -4.02
N ILE A 5 6.11 7.32 -5.07
CA ILE A 5 7.42 6.79 -5.45
C ILE A 5 8.38 7.96 -5.53
N ASP A 6 9.50 7.87 -4.82
CA ASP A 6 10.52 8.94 -4.73
C ASP A 6 9.92 10.31 -4.38
N GLY A 7 8.92 10.30 -3.49
CA GLY A 7 8.19 11.49 -3.04
C GLY A 7 7.12 12.01 -4.01
N GLN A 8 7.01 11.47 -5.23
CA GLN A 8 5.99 11.85 -6.21
C GLN A 8 4.71 11.02 -6.03
N PRO A 9 3.51 11.64 -5.99
CA PRO A 9 2.26 10.90 -5.93
C PRO A 9 2.01 10.15 -7.24
N VAL A 10 1.82 8.84 -7.17
CA VAL A 10 1.61 7.98 -8.34
C VAL A 10 0.24 7.30 -8.38
N ALA A 11 -0.43 7.18 -7.24
CA ALA A 11 -1.81 6.68 -7.16
C ALA A 11 -2.54 7.26 -5.95
N SER A 12 -3.83 7.50 -6.10
CA SER A 12 -4.72 7.84 -4.98
C SER A 12 -6.08 7.20 -5.22
N HIS A 13 -6.59 6.48 -4.21
CA HIS A 13 -7.88 5.80 -4.30
C HIS A 13 -8.65 5.83 -2.99
N LEU A 14 -9.95 6.12 -3.10
CA LEU A 14 -10.92 6.01 -2.01
C LEU A 14 -11.74 4.73 -2.19
N TYR A 15 -11.51 3.78 -1.31
CA TYR A 15 -12.17 2.48 -1.35
C TYR A 15 -13.62 2.54 -0.87
N SER A 16 -14.54 2.08 -1.70
CA SER A 16 -15.92 1.79 -1.31
C SER A 16 -16.00 0.55 -0.40
N LYS A 17 -17.13 0.40 0.31
CA LYS A 17 -17.39 -0.80 1.13
C LYS A 17 -17.29 -2.09 0.31
N ARG A 18 -17.77 -2.07 -0.95
CA ARG A 18 -17.75 -3.25 -1.83
C ARG A 18 -16.33 -3.66 -2.20
N GLU A 19 -15.48 -2.69 -2.53
CA GLU A 19 -14.07 -2.95 -2.88
C GLU A 19 -13.29 -3.46 -1.67
N ARG A 20 -13.47 -2.85 -0.49
CA ARG A 20 -12.83 -3.33 0.75
C ARG A 20 -13.20 -4.79 1.03
N ASN A 21 -14.49 -5.11 0.99
CA ASN A 21 -14.96 -6.49 1.19
C ASN A 21 -14.37 -7.47 0.14
N ALA A 22 -14.05 -7.00 -1.08
CA ALA A 22 -13.41 -7.85 -2.08
C ALA A 22 -11.94 -8.09 -1.77
N LEU A 23 -11.21 -7.05 -1.35
CA LEU A 23 -9.81 -7.15 -0.92
C LEU A 23 -9.67 -8.05 0.32
N GLU A 24 -10.55 -7.91 1.31
CA GLU A 24 -10.59 -8.77 2.51
C GLU A 24 -10.77 -10.26 2.16
N ARG A 25 -11.41 -10.58 1.04
CA ARG A 25 -11.58 -11.95 0.55
C ARG A 25 -10.41 -12.43 -0.32
N GLY A 26 -9.26 -11.75 -0.29
CA GLY A 26 -8.09 -12.07 -1.09
C GLY A 26 -8.10 -11.48 -2.50
N GLY A 27 -8.97 -10.49 -2.75
CA GLY A 27 -8.94 -9.71 -3.98
C GLY A 27 -7.60 -8.97 -4.12
N VAL A 28 -7.06 -8.93 -5.33
CA VAL A 28 -5.82 -8.21 -5.65
C VAL A 28 -6.16 -6.99 -6.50
N GLN A 29 -5.55 -5.86 -6.20
CA GLN A 29 -5.65 -4.65 -7.01
C GLN A 29 -4.27 -4.21 -7.48
N GLN A 30 -4.18 -3.87 -8.76
CA GLN A 30 -3.03 -3.16 -9.30
C GLN A 30 -3.10 -1.68 -8.90
N LEU A 31 -2.13 -1.21 -8.13
CA LEU A 31 -2.07 0.18 -7.65
C LEU A 31 -1.31 1.09 -8.62
N PHE A 32 -0.18 0.63 -9.16
CA PHE A 32 0.67 1.39 -10.06
C PHE A 32 1.46 0.46 -10.98
N THR A 33 1.74 0.92 -12.19
CA THR A 33 2.69 0.29 -13.12
C THR A 33 3.37 1.39 -13.91
N GLY A 34 4.70 1.37 -13.93
CA GLY A 34 5.47 2.41 -14.60
C GLY A 34 6.94 2.02 -14.72
N ASN A 35 7.66 2.82 -15.48
CA ASN A 35 9.10 2.67 -15.65
C ASN A 35 9.82 3.48 -14.57
N LEU A 36 10.81 2.84 -13.94
CA LEU A 36 11.75 3.48 -13.03
C LEU A 36 13.16 3.18 -13.55
N SER A 37 14.09 4.10 -13.32
CA SER A 37 15.51 3.90 -13.62
C SER A 37 16.07 2.71 -12.83
N ASN A 38 17.21 2.16 -13.25
CA ASN A 38 17.92 1.23 -12.38
C ASN A 38 18.53 2.01 -11.21
N GLY A 39 18.48 1.45 -10.00
CA GLY A 39 19.00 2.10 -8.80
C GLY A 39 18.07 2.00 -7.60
N GLY A 40 18.40 2.75 -6.55
CA GLY A 40 17.61 2.81 -5.32
C GLY A 40 16.37 3.68 -5.51
N HIS A 41 15.24 3.19 -5.01
CA HIS A 41 13.96 3.87 -5.02
C HIS A 41 13.28 3.74 -3.65
N GLU A 42 12.38 4.68 -3.36
CA GLU A 42 11.55 4.65 -2.18
C GLU A 42 10.08 4.60 -2.58
N ILE A 43 9.34 3.64 -2.03
CA ILE A 43 7.89 3.61 -2.10
C ILE A 43 7.32 3.98 -0.74
N LYS A 44 6.32 4.86 -0.74
CA LYS A 44 5.60 5.27 0.46
C LYS A 44 4.10 5.11 0.24
N ALA A 45 3.46 4.41 1.15
CA ALA A 45 2.01 4.28 1.19
C ALA A 45 1.44 4.99 2.40
N VAL A 46 0.39 5.79 2.16
CA VAL A 46 -0.37 6.49 3.19
C VAL A 46 -1.80 5.97 3.16
N ILE A 47 -2.24 5.44 4.29
CA ILE A 47 -3.57 4.83 4.45
C ILE A 47 -4.30 5.53 5.57
N SER A 48 -5.50 6.01 5.26
CA SER A 48 -6.42 6.59 6.23
C SER A 48 -7.63 5.68 6.37
N VAL A 49 -7.89 5.22 7.59
CA VAL A 49 -9.03 4.36 7.92
C VAL A 49 -9.87 4.99 9.02
N ARG A 50 -11.17 4.72 8.97
CA ARG A 50 -12.11 5.04 10.05
C ARG A 50 -12.34 3.76 10.84
N THR A 51 -12.01 3.77 12.12
CA THR A 51 -12.18 2.61 13.01
C THR A 51 -13.62 2.45 13.46
N ALA A 52 -13.94 1.29 14.06
CA ALA A 52 -15.25 1.03 14.66
C ALA A 52 -15.62 2.02 15.78
N LYS A 53 -14.62 2.68 16.40
CA LYS A 53 -14.81 3.71 17.43
C LYS A 53 -14.96 5.13 16.87
N ASP A 54 -15.20 5.26 15.57
CA ASP A 54 -15.30 6.53 14.85
C ASP A 54 -14.04 7.41 14.91
N GLN A 55 -12.87 6.77 15.03
CA GLN A 55 -11.59 7.46 15.02
C GLN A 55 -10.95 7.35 13.64
N PHE A 56 -10.41 8.45 13.14
CA PHE A 56 -9.59 8.45 11.93
C PHE A 56 -8.16 8.11 12.30
N ILE A 57 -7.66 6.98 11.80
CA ILE A 57 -6.26 6.57 11.93
C ILE A 57 -5.58 6.75 10.57
N ARG A 58 -4.41 7.38 10.58
CA ARG A 58 -3.54 7.52 9.42
C ARG A 58 -2.26 6.73 9.68
N ARG A 59 -1.93 5.80 8.77
CA ARG A 59 -0.68 5.03 8.78
C ARG A 59 0.14 5.38 7.56
N GLU A 60 1.43 5.46 7.79
CA GLU A 60 2.44 5.66 6.76
C GLU A 60 3.38 4.46 6.81
N SER A 61 3.67 3.87 5.65
CA SER A 61 4.65 2.79 5.51
C SER A 61 5.58 3.13 4.36
N VAL A 62 6.88 3.01 4.62
CA VAL A 62 7.94 3.38 3.69
C VAL A 62 8.83 2.15 3.49
N HIS A 63 9.09 1.82 2.24
CA HIS A 63 9.99 0.74 1.87
C HIS A 63 10.98 1.22 0.82
N ARG A 64 12.25 0.85 0.99
CA ARG A 64 13.32 1.15 0.03
C ARG A 64 13.71 -0.12 -0.70
N PHE A 65 13.76 -0.04 -2.01
CA PHE A 65 14.08 -1.16 -2.88
C PHE A 65 15.10 -0.74 -3.93
N THR A 66 15.81 -1.72 -4.50
CA THR A 66 16.75 -1.45 -5.60
C THR A 66 16.22 -2.08 -6.88
N LYS A 67 15.85 -1.25 -7.84
CA LYS A 67 15.45 -1.71 -9.16
C LYS A 67 16.68 -2.13 -9.95
N SER A 68 16.69 -3.40 -10.33
CA SER A 68 17.60 -3.96 -11.34
C SER A 68 16.89 -4.09 -12.70
N THR A 69 17.64 -4.56 -13.69
CA THR A 69 17.11 -4.84 -15.03
C THR A 69 15.94 -5.82 -14.97
N GLY A 70 14.84 -5.49 -15.64
CA GLY A 70 13.64 -6.33 -15.71
C GLY A 70 12.46 -5.79 -14.89
N THR A 71 11.50 -6.67 -14.62
CA THR A 71 10.26 -6.33 -13.90
C THR A 71 10.46 -6.55 -12.41
N HIS A 72 10.22 -5.51 -11.61
CA HIS A 72 10.20 -5.58 -10.16
C HIS A 72 8.76 -5.49 -9.69
N ARG A 73 8.35 -6.39 -8.79
CA ARG A 73 6.98 -6.44 -8.26
C ARG A 73 7.03 -6.28 -6.75
N LEU A 74 6.20 -5.37 -6.26
CA LEU A 74 6.00 -5.12 -4.84
C LEU A 74 4.55 -5.39 -4.52
N GLN A 75 4.29 -6.04 -3.39
CA GLN A 75 2.97 -6.16 -2.82
C GLN A 75 2.86 -5.26 -1.61
N LEU A 76 1.73 -4.59 -1.51
CA LEU A 76 1.29 -3.91 -0.31
C LEU A 76 0.17 -4.74 0.32
N ALA A 77 0.35 -5.12 1.57
CA ALA A 77 -0.66 -5.76 2.40
C ALA A 77 -1.09 -4.80 3.51
N LEU A 78 -2.40 -4.79 3.77
CA LEU A 78 -2.99 -4.07 4.89
C LEU A 78 -3.71 -5.10 5.75
N ASP A 79 -3.24 -5.25 6.98
CA ASP A 79 -3.81 -6.16 7.97
C ASP A 79 -4.31 -5.37 9.18
N ALA A 80 -5.24 -5.94 9.94
CA ALA A 80 -5.70 -5.37 11.20
C ALA A 80 -6.13 -6.51 12.13
N HIS A 81 -5.49 -6.61 13.29
CA HIS A 81 -5.70 -7.72 14.21
C HIS A 81 -6.46 -7.28 15.47
N ALA A 82 -7.34 -8.16 15.96
CA ALA A 82 -7.98 -8.01 17.27
C ALA A 82 -6.91 -8.02 18.38
N PRO A 83 -7.14 -7.34 19.52
CA PRO A 83 -8.41 -6.72 19.92
C PRO A 83 -8.61 -5.27 19.43
N ASP A 84 -7.53 -4.55 19.10
CA ASP A 84 -7.59 -3.10 18.85
C ASP A 84 -7.81 -2.74 17.38
N TYR A 85 -7.70 -3.72 16.47
CA TYR A 85 -7.88 -3.57 15.02
C TYR A 85 -7.04 -2.43 14.44
N GLU A 86 -5.83 -2.27 14.97
CA GLU A 86 -4.88 -1.28 14.49
C GLU A 86 -4.38 -1.71 13.11
N PRO A 87 -4.47 -0.83 12.09
CA PRO A 87 -4.00 -1.15 10.75
C PRO A 87 -2.47 -1.26 10.72
N ASP A 88 -1.98 -2.39 10.22
CA ASP A 88 -0.58 -2.64 9.89
C ASP A 88 -0.41 -2.70 8.37
N VAL A 89 0.64 -2.06 7.87
CA VAL A 89 0.90 -1.91 6.43
C VAL A 89 2.26 -2.46 6.12
N THR A 90 2.27 -3.61 5.46
CA THR A 90 3.50 -4.29 5.06
C THR A 90 3.73 -4.14 3.56
N ILE A 91 4.96 -3.84 3.17
CA ILE A 91 5.39 -3.84 1.77
C ILE A 91 6.41 -4.98 1.60
N THR A 92 6.14 -5.89 0.68
CA THR A 92 7.01 -7.05 0.39
C THR A 92 7.40 -7.09 -1.08
N GLU A 93 8.65 -7.48 -1.34
CA GLU A 93 9.14 -7.69 -2.69
C GLU A 93 8.85 -9.12 -3.15
N TRP A 94 8.29 -9.27 -4.33
CA TRP A 94 8.04 -10.58 -4.93
C TRP A 94 9.27 -10.98 -5.74
N LYS A 95 9.80 -12.19 -5.47
CA LYS A 95 10.87 -12.79 -6.26
C LYS A 95 10.31 -13.53 -7.47
#